data_AF-A0A497NXQ2-F1
#
_entry.id   AF-A0A497NXQ2-F1
#
_cell.length_a   1.000
_cell.length_b   1.000
_cell.length_c   1.000
_cell.angle_alpha   90.00
_cell.angle_beta   90.00
_cell.angle_gamma   90.00
#
_symmetry.space_group_name_H-M   'P 1'
#
loop_
_entity.id
_entity.type
_entity.pdbx_description
1 polymer ?
#
loop_
_entity_poly.entity_id
_entity_poly.type
_entity_poly.pdbx_seq_one_letter_code
_entity_poly.pdbx_strand_id
1 'polypeptide(L)' 'MGRVRAVTFDIEDTLYDASLQMRMARLNAIRAMNEAGLPIDLEAGYKVLEEIVRDYGVHYTKHF' A
#
# COMPACT_ATOMS: atom_id res chain seq x y z
N MET A 1 3.55 -40.31 -10.53
CA MET A 1 3.09 -38.90 -10.54
C MET A 1 2.69 -38.52 -11.96
N GLY A 2 1.48 -37.99 -12.14
CA GLY A 2 1.01 -37.52 -13.46
C GLY A 2 1.72 -36.23 -13.89
N ARG A 3 1.81 -35.99 -15.20
CA ARG A 3 2.43 -34.79 -15.78
C ARG A 3 1.52 -33.58 -15.53
N VAL A 4 2.04 -32.53 -14.88
CA VAL A 4 1.33 -31.26 -14.69
C VAL A 4 1.07 -30.64 -16.06
N ARG A 5 -0.19 -30.25 -16.34
CA ARG A 5 -0.60 -29.73 -17.65
C ARG A 5 -0.63 -28.20 -17.71
N ALA A 6 -0.82 -27.55 -16.56
CA ALA A 6 -0.81 -26.09 -16.44
C ALA A 6 -0.47 -25.70 -14.99
N VAL A 7 0.11 -24.52 -14.85
CA VAL A 7 0.27 -23.82 -13.56
C VAL A 7 -0.22 -22.39 -13.78
N THR A 8 -1.12 -21.94 -12.93
CA THR A 8 -1.64 -20.57 -12.92
C THR A 8 -1.07 -19.82 -11.74
N PHE A 9 -0.75 -18.55 -11.94
CA PHE A 9 -0.25 -17.66 -10.90
C PHE A 9 -1.20 -16.49 -10.76
N ASP A 10 -1.37 -16.04 -9.52
CA ASP A 10 -1.86 -14.69 -9.26
C ASP A 10 -0.75 -13.68 -9.59
N ILE A 11 -1.11 -12.41 -9.70
CA ILE A 11 -0.18 -11.32 -9.97
C ILE A 11 0.28 -10.73 -8.64
N GLU A 12 -0.68 -10.27 -7.84
CA GLU A 12 -0.44 -9.53 -6.59
C GLU A 12 0.09 -10.48 -5.52
N ASP A 13 1.24 -10.12 -4.94
CA ASP A 13 1.98 -10.87 -3.91
C ASP A 13 2.30 -12.33 -4.26
N THR A 14 2.23 -12.67 -5.56
CA THR A 14 2.67 -13.95 -6.12
C THR A 14 3.79 -13.73 -7.15
N LEU A 15 3.56 -12.86 -8.14
CA LEU A 15 4.57 -12.49 -9.14
C LEU A 15 5.19 -11.12 -8.86
N TYR A 16 4.44 -10.23 -8.22
CA TYR A 16 4.87 -8.88 -7.89
C TYR A 16 4.61 -8.58 -6.41
N ASP A 17 5.53 -7.87 -5.77
CA ASP A 17 5.37 -7.39 -4.38
C ASP A 17 4.47 -6.13 -4.35
N ALA A 18 3.17 -6.37 -4.57
CA ALA A 18 2.15 -5.34 -4.58
C ALA A 18 2.01 -4.71 -3.19
N SER A 19 2.18 -5.51 -2.14
CA SER A 19 2.23 -5.04 -0.74
C SER A 19 3.31 -3.98 -0.51
N LEU A 20 4.54 -4.20 -0.99
CA LEU A 20 5.62 -3.21 -0.92
C LEU A 20 5.28 -1.96 -1.72
N GLN A 21 4.76 -2.12 -2.94
CA GLN A 21 4.36 -0.98 -3.77
C GLN A 21 3.33 -0.09 -3.07
N MET A 22 2.30 -0.69 -2.45
CA MET A 22 1.29 0.07 -1.70
C MET A 22 1.86 0.77 -0.47
N ARG A 23 2.77 0.12 0.27
CA ARG A 23 3.47 0.75 1.40
C ARG A 23 4.28 1.96 0.96
N MET A 24 5.05 1.83 -0.11
CA MET A 24 5.87 2.92 -0.64
C MET A 24 5.00 4.07 -1.16
N ALA A 25 3.89 3.78 -1.83
CA ALA A 25 2.93 4.79 -2.28
C ALA A 25 2.38 5.61 -1.11
N ARG A 26 1.98 4.96 -0.01
CA ARG A 26 1.49 5.64 1.20
C ARG A 26 2.56 6.50 1.87
N LEU A 27 3.78 5.99 2.00
CA LEU A 27 4.90 6.76 2.56
C LEU A 27 5.19 8.01 1.72
N ASN A 28 5.19 7.87 0.39
CA ASN A 28 5.41 8.99 -0.53
C ASN A 28 4.26 10.01 -0.50
N ALA A 29 3.03 9.56 -0.29
CA ALA A 29 1.90 10.47 -0.12
C ALA A 29 2.06 11.36 1.12
N ILE A 30 2.46 10.79 2.27
CA ILE A 30 2.74 11.59 3.48
C ILE A 30 3.89 12.59 3.24
N ARG A 31 4.95 12.16 2.52
CA ARG A 31 6.03 13.08 2.12
C ARG A 31 5.50 14.26 1.29
N ALA A 32 4.67 13.98 0.28
CA ALA A 32 4.07 15.01 -0.55
C ALA A 32 3.16 15.96 0.25
N MET A 33 2.40 15.44 1.22
CA MET A 33 1.59 16.25 2.13
C MET A 33 2.45 17.16 3.02
N ASN A 34 3.57 16.65 3.53
CA ASN A 34 4.53 17.43 4.32
C ASN A 34 5.17 18.54 3.46
N GLU A 35 5.56 18.22 2.23
CA GLU A 35 6.06 19.20 1.25
C GLU A 35 5.00 20.28 0.93
N ALA A 36 3.72 19.91 0.94
CA ALA A 36 2.59 20.83 0.79
C ALA A 36 2.26 21.63 2.07
N GLY A 37 2.96 21.39 3.18
CA GLY A 37 2.85 22.16 4.42
C GLY A 37 2.09 21.48 5.56
N LEU A 38 1.78 20.18 5.47
CA LEU A 38 1.23 19.43 6.60
C LEU A 38 2.29 19.30 7.72
N PRO A 39 2.05 19.82 8.94
CA PRO A 39 3.04 19.82 10.01
C PRO A 39 2.98 18.52 10.81
N ILE A 40 3.27 17.38 10.16
CA ILE A 40 3.33 16.06 10.82
C ILE A 40 4.67 15.38 10.56
N ASP A 41 5.16 14.66 11.55
CA ASP A 41 6.28 13.75 11.37
C ASP A 41 5.91 12.63 10.38
N LEU A 42 6.86 12.18 9.57
CA LEU A 42 6.63 11.19 8.51
C LEU A 42 6.15 9.84 9.08
N GLU A 43 6.73 9.38 10.19
CA GLU A 43 6.36 8.11 10.81
C GLU A 43 4.97 8.21 11.44
N ALA A 44 4.71 9.30 12.16
CA ALA A 44 3.40 9.57 12.74
C ALA A 44 2.30 9.67 11.66
N GLY A 45 2.55 10.40 10.57
CA GLY A 45 1.61 10.53 9.46
C GLY A 45 1.36 9.21 8.74
N TYR A 46 2.41 8.41 8.51
CA TYR A 46 2.28 7.08 7.93
C TYR A 46 1.42 6.16 8.79
N LYS A 47 1.64 6.16 10.12
CA LYS A 47 0.85 5.34 11.05
C LYS A 47 -0.64 5.73 11.07
N VAL A 48 -0.94 7.03 11.09
CA VAL A 48 -2.34 7.52 11.02
C VAL A 48 -3.00 7.07 9.72
N LEU A 49 -2.30 7.17 8.59
CA LEU A 49 -2.80 6.71 7.30
C LEU A 49 -3.03 5.19 7.28
N GLU A 50 -2.17 4.39 7.91
CA GLU A 50 -2.38 2.95 8.05
C GLU A 50 -3.63 2.62 8.90
N GLU A 51 -3.91 3.40 9.95
CA GLU A 51 -5.13 3.26 10.74
C GLU A 51 -6.39 3.57 9.90
N ILE A 52 -6.36 4.63 9.10
CA ILE A 52 -7.45 4.97 8.16
C ILE A 52 -7.65 3.84 7.14
N VAL A 53 -6.57 3.33 6.54
CA VAL A 53 -6.63 2.23 5.57
C VAL A 53 -7.18 0.96 6.20
N ARG A 54 -6.82 0.66 7.45
CA ARG A 54 -7.37 -0.49 8.18
C ARG A 54 -8.88 -0.33 8.39
N ASP A 55 -9.33 0.86 8.72
CA ASP A 55 -10.73 1.11 9.10
C ASP A 55 -11.65 1.22 7.87
N TYR A 56 -11.17 1.75 6.74
CA TYR A 56 -11.96 1.95 5.51
C TYR A 56 -11.63 0.98 4.36
N GLY A 57 -10.52 0.25 4.47
CA GLY A 57 -10.05 -0.72 3.47
C GLY A 57 -9.04 -0.17 2.46
N VAL A 58 -8.20 -1.07 1.93
CA VAL A 58 -7.07 -0.73 1.04
C VAL A 58 -7.47 -0.11 -0.30
N HIS A 59 -8.73 -0.28 -0.74
CA HIS A 59 -9.25 0.26 -1.99
C HIS A 59 -10.18 1.48 -1.80
N TYR A 60 -10.30 2.00 -0.58
CA TYR A 60 -11.08 3.23 -0.37
C TYR A 60 -10.35 4.43 -0.98
N THR A 61 -11.05 5.17 -1.83
CA THR A 61 -10.43 6.18 -2.71
C THR A 61 -10.30 7.56 -2.09
N LYS A 62 -10.66 7.71 -0.80
CA LYS A 62 -10.67 8.99 -0.07
C LYS A 62 -9.76 8.95 1.16
N HIS A 63 -8.62 8.29 1.03
CA HIS A 63 -7.57 8.22 2.06
C HIS A 63 -6.74 9.50 2.18
N PHE A 64 -6.78 10.35 1.15
CA PHE A 64 -5.95 11.54 0.99
C PHE A 64 -6.83 12.78 0.76
#